data_AF-A0A401I8R7-F1
#
_entry.id   AF-A0A401I8R7-F1
#
_cell.length_a   1.000
_cell.length_b   1.000
_cell.length_c   1.000
_cell.angle_alpha   90.00
_cell.angle_beta   90.00
_cell.angle_gamma   90.00
#
_symmetry.space_group_name_H-M   'P 1'
#
loop_
_entity.id
_entity.type
_entity.pdbx_description
1 polymer ?
#
loop_
_entity_poly.entity_id
_entity_poly.type
_entity_poly.pdbx_seq_one_letter_code
_entity_poly.pdbx_strand_id
1 'polypeptide(L)'
;MMELSRQPRCIALRGNHDQRLVDLVRGADGTVAERFLTHGGAQTVQSYCGVSAEQVDADMVARARGEIGSRYGHHIEFLASLPLYHEDDCHLFVHAGINPAYEDWREQPEHDFMYIKAPFHQAAPLPDKTVIFGHTRTVELHGSADVWFGDGKIGIDGGCAYGQQLNGLIYEAGSYRTLSVANPIHRGE
;
A
#
# COMPACT_ATOMS: atom_id res chain seq x y z
N MET A 1 -9.36 -2.23 9.46
CA MET A 1 -9.19 -2.79 8.09
C MET A 1 -9.73 -4.21 8.03
N MET A 2 -9.17 -5.18 8.77
CA MET A 2 -9.68 -6.57 8.82
C MET A 2 -11.18 -6.71 9.04
N GLU A 3 -11.76 -5.98 9.99
CA GLU A 3 -13.21 -6.01 10.26
C GLU A 3 -14.03 -5.45 9.09
N LEU A 4 -13.54 -4.39 8.43
CA LEU A 4 -14.19 -3.79 7.26
C LEU A 4 -14.11 -4.74 6.05
N SER A 5 -12.97 -5.38 5.82
CA SER A 5 -12.75 -6.35 4.74
C SER A 5 -13.56 -7.65 4.90
N ARG A 6 -14.14 -7.91 6.08
CA ARG A 6 -15.13 -8.99 6.26
C ARG A 6 -16.50 -8.63 5.68
N GLN A 7 -16.75 -7.37 5.36
CA GLN A 7 -17.98 -6.98 4.69
C GLN A 7 -17.90 -7.36 3.20
N PRO A 8 -18.98 -7.89 2.59
CA PRO A 8 -18.96 -8.39 1.21
C PRO A 8 -18.58 -7.35 0.14
N ARG A 9 -18.57 -6.06 0.50
CA ARG A 9 -18.35 -4.93 -0.41
C ARG A 9 -17.05 -4.17 -0.13
N CYS A 10 -16.14 -4.76 0.64
CA CYS A 10 -14.84 -4.16 0.94
C CYS A 10 -13.73 -5.12 0.52
N ILE A 11 -12.92 -4.69 -0.43
CA ILE A 11 -11.73 -5.41 -0.88
C ILE A 11 -10.52 -4.61 -0.45
N ALA A 12 -9.64 -5.24 0.34
CA ALA A 12 -8.34 -4.69 0.66
C ALA A 12 -7.31 -5.32 -0.28
N LEU A 13 -6.44 -4.50 -0.87
CA LEU A 13 -5.33 -4.96 -1.69
C LEU A 13 -4.06 -5.01 -0.86
N ARG A 14 -3.16 -5.94 -1.20
CA ARG A 14 -1.85 -6.03 -0.55
C ARG A 14 -0.91 -4.94 -1.06
N GLY A 15 -0.35 -4.16 -0.14
CA GLY A 15 0.74 -3.25 -0.42
C GLY A 15 2.12 -3.81 -0.09
N ASN A 16 3.16 -3.10 -0.53
CA ASN A 16 4.55 -3.46 -0.24
C ASN A 16 4.88 -3.48 1.27
N HIS A 17 4.25 -2.62 2.08
CA HIS A 17 4.45 -2.61 3.54
C HIS A 17 3.78 -3.81 4.23
N ASP A 18 2.60 -4.23 3.74
CA ASP A 18 1.94 -5.45 4.22
C ASP A 18 2.80 -6.68 3.93
N GLN A 19 3.33 -6.78 2.70
CA GLN A 19 4.22 -7.87 2.30
C GLN A 19 5.50 -7.88 3.15
N ARG A 20 6.09 -6.73 3.47
CA ARG A 20 7.27 -6.66 4.35
C ARG A 20 7.01 -7.19 5.75
N LEU A 21 5.83 -6.93 6.33
CA LEU A 21 5.48 -7.50 7.63
C LEU A 21 5.29 -9.02 7.54
N VAL A 22 4.65 -9.52 6.47
CA VAL A 22 4.52 -10.96 6.20
C VAL A 22 5.90 -11.61 6.08
N ASP A 23 6.79 -11.02 5.28
CA ASP A 23 8.15 -11.49 5.05
C ASP A 23 8.97 -11.47 6.34
N LEU A 24 8.83 -10.44 7.17
CA LEU A 24 9.51 -10.36 8.47
C LEU A 24 9.11 -11.53 9.36
N VAL A 25 7.81 -11.81 9.49
CA VAL A 25 7.33 -12.87 10.39
C VAL A 25 7.67 -14.25 9.85
N ARG A 26 7.40 -14.51 8.56
CA ARG A 26 7.56 -15.84 7.94
C ARG A 26 9.00 -16.15 7.52
N GLY A 27 9.78 -15.14 7.14
CA GLY A 27 11.14 -15.29 6.61
C GLY A 27 12.20 -15.32 7.70
N ALA A 28 13.35 -15.95 7.42
CA ALA A 28 14.46 -16.08 8.37
C ALA A 28 15.65 -15.14 8.09
N ASP A 29 15.48 -14.18 7.17
CA ASP A 29 16.57 -13.35 6.62
C ASP A 29 16.74 -12.02 7.37
N GLY A 30 17.97 -11.71 7.79
CA GLY A 30 18.31 -10.45 8.46
C GLY A 30 18.18 -9.20 7.59
N THR A 31 18.31 -9.33 6.26
CA THR A 31 18.15 -8.21 5.32
C THR A 31 16.70 -7.70 5.27
N VAL A 32 15.73 -8.58 5.55
CA VAL A 32 14.31 -8.22 5.66
C VAL A 32 14.07 -7.32 6.86
N ALA A 33 14.73 -7.60 8.00
CA ALA A 33 14.59 -6.79 9.22
C ALA A 33 15.12 -5.35 9.03
N GLU A 34 16.27 -5.18 8.37
CA GLU A 34 16.83 -3.86 8.07
C GLU A 34 15.91 -3.04 7.15
N ARG A 35 15.42 -3.67 6.07
CA ARG A 35 14.48 -3.02 5.14
C ARG A 35 13.15 -2.69 5.81
N PHE A 36 12.70 -3.51 6.75
CA PHE A 36 11.50 -3.25 7.52
C PHE A 36 11.67 -2.01 8.42
N LEU A 37 12.76 -1.92 9.16
CA LEU A 37 13.07 -0.77 10.04
C LEU A 37 13.10 0.56 9.28
N THR A 38 13.78 0.58 8.15
CA THR A 38 13.95 1.80 7.32
C THR A 38 12.66 2.29 6.67
N HIS A 39 11.58 1.51 6.68
CA HIS A 39 10.34 1.80 5.96
C HIS A 39 9.08 1.65 6.85
N GLY A 40 9.09 2.28 8.03
CA GLY A 40 7.92 2.33 8.93
C GLY A 40 7.79 1.13 9.88
N GLY A 41 8.81 0.26 9.93
CA GLY A 41 8.81 -0.92 10.79
C GLY A 41 8.80 -0.58 12.27
N ALA A 42 9.44 0.52 12.68
CA ALA A 42 9.47 0.95 14.08
C ALA A 42 8.06 1.26 14.63
N GLN A 43 7.24 2.00 13.87
CA GLN A 43 5.85 2.30 14.22
C GLN A 43 4.99 1.03 14.26
N THR A 44 5.26 0.09 13.36
CA THR A 44 4.59 -1.22 13.37
C THR A 44 4.92 -1.99 14.65
N VAL A 45 6.20 -2.08 15.01
CA VAL A 45 6.64 -2.74 16.27
C VAL A 45 6.06 -2.05 17.49
N GLN A 46 6.06 -0.72 17.53
CA GLN A 46 5.40 0.05 18.58
C GLN A 46 3.93 -0.35 18.74
N SER A 47 3.19 -0.43 17.63
CA SER A 47 1.76 -0.79 17.66
C SER A 47 1.50 -2.22 18.14
N TYR A 48 2.37 -3.17 17.84
CA TYR A 48 2.16 -4.58 18.17
C TYR A 48 2.72 -4.97 19.55
N CYS A 49 3.83 -4.36 19.96
CA CYS A 49 4.60 -4.74 21.15
C CYS A 49 4.54 -3.68 22.28
N GLY A 50 3.96 -2.50 22.03
CA GLY A 50 3.79 -1.45 23.04
C GLY A 50 5.10 -0.76 23.45
N VAL A 51 6.12 -0.79 22.60
CA VAL A 51 7.43 -0.13 22.81
C VAL A 51 7.49 1.22 22.08
N SER A 52 8.32 2.15 22.52
CA SER A 52 8.50 3.42 21.79
C SER A 52 9.23 3.18 20.47
N ALA A 53 8.81 3.83 19.38
CA ALA A 53 9.39 3.67 18.05
C ALA A 53 10.88 4.07 18.02
N GLU A 54 11.27 5.04 18.86
CA GLU A 54 12.64 5.53 19.03
C GLU A 54 13.57 4.48 19.67
N GLN A 55 12.99 3.47 20.33
CA GLN A 55 13.71 2.39 21.00
C GLN A 55 13.79 1.11 20.17
N VAL A 56 13.26 1.11 18.94
CA VAL A 56 13.23 -0.09 18.10
C VAL A 56 14.56 -0.23 17.36
N ASP A 57 15.38 -1.19 17.81
CA ASP A 57 16.59 -1.65 17.15
C ASP A 57 16.41 -3.05 16.52
N ALA A 58 17.49 -3.63 15.98
CA ALA A 58 17.44 -4.94 15.33
C ALA A 58 17.05 -6.07 16.30
N ASP A 59 17.50 -6.00 17.55
CA ASP A 59 17.17 -6.99 18.58
C ASP A 59 15.69 -6.91 18.98
N MET A 60 15.16 -5.68 19.07
CA MET A 60 13.73 -5.45 19.30
C MET A 60 12.90 -6.00 18.14
N VAL A 61 13.33 -5.81 16.89
CA VAL A 61 12.64 -6.38 15.72
C VAL A 61 12.63 -7.91 15.77
N ALA A 62 13.74 -8.55 16.17
CA ALA A 62 13.78 -10.00 16.31
C ALA A 62 12.78 -10.51 17.38
N ARG A 63 12.65 -9.79 18.50
CA ARG A 63 11.64 -10.09 19.53
C ARG A 63 10.23 -9.86 19.03
N ALA A 64 9.99 -8.72 18.39
CA ALA A 64 8.71 -8.35 17.83
C ALA A 64 8.25 -9.36 16.77
N ARG A 65 9.16 -9.88 15.95
CA ARG A 65 8.86 -10.96 14.99
C ARG A 65 8.23 -12.17 15.68
N GLY A 66 8.84 -12.66 16.76
CA GLY A 66 8.32 -13.81 17.52
C GLY A 66 7.00 -13.51 18.22
N GLU A 67 6.86 -12.31 18.78
CA GLU A 67 5.64 -11.86 19.44
C GLU A 67 4.47 -11.70 18.45
N ILE A 68 4.70 -11.03 17.32
CA ILE A 68 3.73 -10.84 16.25
C ILE A 68 3.31 -12.19 15.67
N GLY A 69 4.28 -13.06 15.37
CA GLY A 69 3.98 -14.39 14.84
C GLY A 69 3.13 -15.25 15.78
N SER A 70 3.38 -15.19 17.09
CA SER A 70 2.67 -16.00 18.08
C SER A 70 1.32 -15.42 18.50
N ARG A 71 1.23 -14.12 18.77
CA ARG A 71 0.03 -13.45 19.28
C ARG A 71 -0.91 -12.97 18.18
N TYR A 72 -0.34 -12.62 17.02
CA TYR A 72 -1.05 -11.98 15.91
C TYR A 72 -0.87 -12.73 14.58
N GLY A 73 -0.59 -14.04 14.63
CA GLY A 73 -0.44 -14.86 13.41
C GLY A 73 -1.62 -14.74 12.44
N HIS A 74 -2.84 -14.61 12.95
CA HIS A 74 -4.04 -14.38 12.15
C HIS A 74 -4.06 -13.05 11.38
N HIS A 75 -3.37 -12.00 11.87
CA HIS A 75 -3.16 -10.77 11.09
C HIS A 75 -2.23 -11.05 9.91
N ILE A 76 -1.17 -11.83 10.14
CA ILE A 76 -0.19 -12.19 9.10
C ILE A 76 -0.83 -13.07 8.03
N GLU A 77 -1.65 -14.03 8.42
CA GLU A 77 -2.45 -14.84 7.49
C GLU A 77 -3.39 -13.97 6.66
N PHE A 78 -4.09 -13.03 7.30
CA PHE A 78 -4.95 -12.09 6.61
C PHE A 78 -4.17 -11.27 5.58
N LEU A 79 -3.07 -10.61 5.97
CA LEU A 79 -2.24 -9.81 5.05
C LEU A 79 -1.71 -10.66 3.89
N ALA A 80 -1.25 -11.88 4.19
CA ALA A 80 -0.77 -12.84 3.20
C ALA A 80 -1.87 -13.48 2.33
N SER A 81 -3.13 -13.22 2.62
CA SER A 81 -4.29 -13.64 1.80
C SER A 81 -4.86 -12.52 0.93
N LEU A 82 -4.47 -11.26 1.18
CA LEU A 82 -4.97 -10.12 0.42
C LEU A 82 -4.62 -10.27 -1.07
N PRO A 83 -5.56 -9.99 -1.99
CA PRO A 83 -5.27 -10.00 -3.41
C PRO A 83 -4.30 -8.87 -3.80
N LEU A 84 -3.54 -9.09 -4.87
CA LEU A 84 -2.58 -8.09 -5.40
C LEU A 84 -3.27 -7.00 -6.24
N TYR A 85 -4.41 -7.34 -6.82
CA TYR A 85 -5.23 -6.44 -7.62
C TYR A 85 -6.71 -6.83 -7.52
N HIS A 86 -7.58 -5.92 -7.93
CA HIS A 86 -8.99 -6.19 -8.15
C HIS A 86 -9.45 -5.55 -9.46
N GLU A 87 -10.36 -6.19 -10.17
CA GLU A 87 -10.83 -5.75 -11.47
C GLU A 87 -12.36 -5.72 -11.47
N ASP A 88 -12.91 -4.61 -11.96
CA ASP A 88 -14.31 -4.50 -12.34
C ASP A 88 -14.40 -4.24 -13.86
N ASP A 89 -15.60 -3.97 -14.38
CA ASP A 89 -15.81 -3.75 -15.81
C ASP A 89 -14.95 -2.61 -16.39
N CYS A 90 -14.77 -1.51 -15.65
CA CYS A 90 -14.16 -0.26 -16.11
C CYS A 90 -12.79 0.04 -15.49
N HIS A 91 -12.44 -0.62 -14.38
CA HIS A 91 -11.29 -0.26 -13.56
C HIS A 91 -10.42 -1.47 -13.21
N LEU A 92 -9.14 -1.17 -13.03
CA LEU A 92 -8.18 -2.04 -12.39
C LEU A 92 -7.66 -1.32 -11.14
N PHE A 93 -7.83 -1.94 -9.97
CA PHE A 93 -7.29 -1.46 -8.70
C PHE A 93 -6.02 -2.26 -8.38
N VAL A 94 -4.91 -1.56 -8.14
CA VAL A 94 -3.61 -2.17 -7.83
C VAL A 94 -2.85 -1.27 -6.86
N HIS A 95 -2.00 -1.84 -5.99
CA HIS A 95 -1.25 -1.02 -5.04
C HIS A 95 -0.29 -0.05 -5.74
N ALA A 96 0.55 -0.54 -6.65
CA ALA A 96 1.56 0.28 -7.33
C ALA A 96 1.29 0.51 -8.82
N GLY A 97 1.13 -0.55 -9.61
CA GLY A 97 0.90 -0.40 -11.04
C GLY A 97 1.13 -1.67 -11.86
N ILE A 98 1.16 -1.48 -13.18
CA ILE A 98 1.34 -2.54 -14.18
C ILE A 98 2.66 -2.36 -14.92
N ASN A 99 3.40 -3.45 -15.10
CA ASN A 99 4.65 -3.49 -15.83
C ASN A 99 4.40 -3.54 -17.35
N PRO A 100 4.76 -2.49 -18.11
CA PRO A 100 4.53 -2.45 -19.55
C PRO A 100 5.39 -3.43 -20.34
N ALA A 101 6.37 -4.09 -19.72
CA ALA A 101 7.15 -5.15 -20.36
C ALA A 101 6.37 -6.46 -20.54
N TYR A 102 5.18 -6.58 -19.95
CA TYR A 102 4.33 -7.76 -20.02
C TYR A 102 3.09 -7.45 -20.86
N GLU A 103 2.89 -8.21 -21.95
CA GLU A 103 1.71 -8.07 -22.82
C GLU A 103 0.42 -8.43 -22.06
N ASP A 104 0.42 -9.55 -21.34
CA ASP A 104 -0.58 -9.83 -20.31
C ASP A 104 -0.02 -9.42 -18.95
N TRP A 105 -0.53 -8.30 -18.44
CA TRP A 105 -0.12 -7.77 -17.16
C TRP A 105 -0.39 -8.71 -15.98
N ARG A 106 -1.30 -9.70 -16.13
CA ARG A 106 -1.57 -10.69 -15.08
C ARG A 106 -0.41 -11.64 -14.84
N GLU A 107 0.46 -11.78 -15.82
CA GLU A 107 1.66 -12.62 -15.76
C GLU A 107 2.89 -11.85 -15.23
N GLN A 108 2.74 -10.57 -14.87
CA GLN A 108 3.83 -9.82 -14.26
C GLN A 108 4.19 -10.40 -12.87
N PRO A 109 5.44 -10.27 -12.41
CA PRO A 109 5.83 -10.72 -11.09
C PRO A 109 4.99 -10.07 -9.98
N GLU A 110 4.65 -10.83 -8.93
CA GLU A 110 3.90 -10.30 -7.78
C GLU A 110 4.50 -9.01 -7.21
N HIS A 111 5.84 -8.93 -7.22
CA HIS A 111 6.61 -7.77 -6.82
C HIS A 111 6.17 -6.49 -7.56
N ASP A 112 5.90 -6.54 -8.85
CA ASP A 112 5.62 -5.35 -9.63
C ASP A 112 4.26 -4.73 -9.30
N PHE A 113 3.26 -5.54 -8.91
CA PHE A 113 2.00 -5.03 -8.40
C PHE A 113 2.16 -4.15 -7.16
N MET A 114 3.25 -4.33 -6.41
CA MET A 114 3.49 -3.65 -5.13
C MET A 114 4.59 -2.59 -5.17
N TYR A 115 5.48 -2.60 -6.17
CA TYR A 115 6.71 -1.80 -6.14
C TYR A 115 6.99 -0.99 -7.40
N ILE A 116 6.28 -1.22 -8.51
CA ILE A 116 6.58 -0.51 -9.75
C ILE A 116 6.28 0.99 -9.64
N LYS A 117 7.09 1.82 -10.32
CA LYS A 117 6.93 3.28 -10.33
C LYS A 117 7.02 3.85 -11.75
N ALA A 118 8.15 4.48 -12.08
CA ALA A 118 8.34 5.23 -13.32
C ALA A 118 7.98 4.46 -14.61
N PRO A 119 8.32 3.15 -14.77
CA PRO A 119 7.90 2.40 -15.96
C PRO A 119 6.39 2.36 -16.14
N PHE A 120 5.63 2.21 -15.05
CA PHE A 120 4.17 2.23 -15.08
C PHE A 120 3.63 3.64 -15.36
N HIS A 121 4.13 4.66 -14.67
CA HIS A 121 3.62 6.03 -14.82
C HIS A 121 3.79 6.57 -16.26
N GLN A 122 4.86 6.16 -16.94
CA GLN A 122 5.22 6.61 -18.29
C GLN A 122 4.63 5.74 -19.40
N ALA A 123 4.07 4.58 -19.06
CA ALA A 123 3.47 3.69 -20.03
C ALA A 123 2.16 4.25 -20.60
N ALA A 124 1.78 3.76 -21.78
CA ALA A 124 0.44 3.97 -22.32
C ALA A 124 -0.64 3.45 -21.34
N PRO A 125 -1.88 3.98 -21.38
CA PRO A 125 -2.98 3.43 -20.61
C PRO A 125 -3.33 2.01 -21.07
N LEU A 126 -4.00 1.24 -20.20
CA LEU A 126 -4.67 0.03 -20.65
C LEU A 126 -5.85 0.42 -21.57
N PRO A 127 -6.11 -0.32 -22.64
CA PRO A 127 -7.10 0.08 -23.65
C PRO A 127 -8.52 0.19 -23.10
N ASP A 128 -8.90 -0.69 -22.18
CA ASP A 128 -10.30 -0.83 -21.74
C ASP A 128 -10.51 -0.49 -20.26
N LYS A 129 -9.48 -0.06 -19.53
CA LYS A 129 -9.56 0.16 -18.08
C LYS A 129 -8.78 1.36 -17.60
N THR A 130 -9.38 2.06 -16.64
CA THR A 130 -8.66 3.06 -15.83
C THR A 130 -7.96 2.36 -14.66
N VAL A 131 -6.65 2.54 -14.53
CA VAL A 131 -5.88 1.96 -13.43
C VAL A 131 -5.90 2.90 -12.22
N ILE A 132 -6.49 2.45 -11.12
CA ILE A 132 -6.51 3.16 -9.83
C ILE A 132 -5.37 2.61 -8.97
N PHE A 133 -4.47 3.48 -8.53
CA PHE A 133 -3.25 3.07 -7.83
C PHE A 133 -2.87 4.00 -6.67
N GLY A 134 -2.04 3.46 -5.76
CA GLY A 134 -1.38 4.19 -4.68
C GLY A 134 0.14 4.10 -4.84
N HIS A 135 0.84 3.80 -3.75
CA HIS A 135 2.30 3.58 -3.66
C HIS A 135 3.18 4.79 -3.99
N THR A 136 2.99 5.40 -5.15
CA THR A 136 3.58 6.69 -5.51
C THR A 136 2.66 7.79 -5.03
N ARG A 137 3.16 8.61 -4.10
CA ARG A 137 2.39 9.74 -3.57
C ARG A 137 2.06 10.72 -4.68
N THR A 138 0.88 11.30 -4.65
CA THR A 138 0.42 12.24 -5.68
C THR A 138 1.34 13.46 -5.76
N VAL A 139 1.93 13.91 -4.65
CA VAL A 139 2.93 15.00 -4.65
C VAL A 139 4.16 14.68 -5.50
N GLU A 140 4.55 13.41 -5.64
CA GLU A 140 5.64 12.99 -6.53
C GLU A 140 5.23 13.00 -8.01
N LEU A 141 3.93 12.91 -8.30
CA LEU A 141 3.38 12.92 -9.66
C LEU A 141 3.11 14.33 -10.18
N HIS A 142 2.59 15.24 -9.33
CA HIS A 142 2.18 16.58 -9.76
C HIS A 142 2.35 17.70 -8.72
N GLY A 143 3.02 17.44 -7.59
CA GLY A 143 3.28 18.46 -6.57
C GLY A 143 2.10 18.83 -5.66
N SER A 144 0.95 18.15 -5.76
CA SER A 144 -0.19 18.29 -4.84
C SER A 144 -0.53 16.97 -4.13
N ALA A 145 -1.13 17.05 -2.94
CA ALA A 145 -1.65 15.90 -2.20
C ALA A 145 -3.05 15.46 -2.70
N ASP A 146 -3.64 16.21 -3.64
CA ASP A 146 -4.90 15.87 -4.28
C ASP A 146 -4.79 14.64 -5.17
N VAL A 147 -5.92 13.99 -5.45
CA VAL A 147 -5.97 12.87 -6.41
C VAL A 147 -5.38 13.29 -7.75
N TRP A 148 -4.45 12.50 -8.26
CA TRP A 148 -3.83 12.71 -9.56
C TRP A 148 -4.65 12.01 -10.64
N PHE A 149 -5.11 12.76 -11.65
CA PHE A 149 -5.77 12.23 -12.84
C PHE A 149 -4.80 12.29 -14.03
N GLY A 150 -4.35 11.13 -14.47
CA GLY A 150 -3.55 10.96 -15.68
C GLY A 150 -4.34 10.28 -16.81
N ASP A 151 -3.65 10.00 -17.91
CA ASP A 151 -4.24 9.29 -19.04
C ASP A 151 -4.43 7.80 -18.70
N GLY A 152 -5.69 7.39 -18.52
CA GLY A 152 -6.11 6.05 -18.10
C GLY A 152 -5.57 5.58 -16.75
N LYS A 153 -5.09 6.49 -15.90
CA LYS A 153 -4.50 6.20 -14.58
C LYS A 153 -4.93 7.23 -13.56
N ILE A 154 -5.28 6.81 -12.34
CA ILE A 154 -5.66 7.70 -11.25
C ILE A 154 -4.89 7.32 -9.98
N GLY A 155 -4.07 8.25 -9.49
CA GLY A 155 -3.27 8.09 -8.27
C GLY A 155 -4.00 8.66 -7.06
N ILE A 156 -4.20 7.84 -6.03
CA ILE A 156 -4.97 8.24 -4.83
C ILE A 156 -4.12 8.33 -3.55
N ASP A 157 -2.83 8.02 -3.59
CA ASP A 157 -1.98 8.13 -2.40
C ASP A 157 -1.64 9.61 -2.09
N GLY A 158 -2.48 10.23 -1.27
CA GLY A 158 -2.31 11.62 -0.84
C GLY A 158 -1.22 11.84 0.21
N GLY A 159 -0.36 10.84 0.50
CA GLY A 159 0.77 11.00 1.41
C GLY A 159 0.37 11.18 2.87
N CYS A 160 -0.79 10.65 3.30
CA CYS A 160 -1.32 10.80 4.67
C CYS A 160 -0.27 10.48 5.75
N ALA A 161 0.51 9.39 5.57
CA ALA A 161 1.56 8.99 6.52
C ALA A 161 2.68 10.03 6.69
N TYR A 162 2.79 11.00 5.78
CA TYR A 162 3.78 12.08 5.76
C TYR A 162 3.17 13.45 6.09
N GLY A 163 2.04 13.46 6.80
CA GLY A 163 1.40 14.69 7.27
C GLY A 163 0.53 15.41 6.24
N GLN A 164 0.26 14.78 5.09
CA GLN A 164 -0.62 15.35 4.06
C GLN A 164 -2.07 14.90 4.29
N GLN A 165 -2.70 14.20 3.34
CA GLN A 165 -4.11 13.85 3.43
C GLN A 165 -4.38 12.40 3.01
N LEU A 166 -5.46 11.85 3.55
CA LEU A 166 -6.06 10.62 3.05
C LEU A 166 -7.08 10.97 1.98
N ASN A 167 -6.89 10.50 0.75
CA ASN A 167 -7.83 10.69 -0.33
C ASN A 167 -8.85 9.55 -0.39
N GLY A 168 -10.06 9.88 -0.86
CA GLY A 168 -11.08 8.95 -1.31
C GLY A 168 -11.48 9.30 -2.73
N LEU A 169 -11.68 8.28 -3.56
CA LEU A 169 -12.20 8.41 -4.91
C LEU A 169 -13.56 7.69 -4.97
N ILE A 170 -14.58 8.40 -5.45
CA ILE A 170 -15.92 7.87 -5.63
C ILE A 170 -16.20 7.85 -7.13
N TYR A 171 -16.56 6.69 -7.66
CA TYR A 171 -17.05 6.54 -9.02
C TYR A 171 -18.55 6.24 -9.02
N GLU A 172 -19.33 7.06 -9.69
CA GLU A 172 -20.78 6.91 -9.79
C GLU A 172 -21.26 7.40 -11.17
N ALA A 173 -22.06 6.58 -11.86
CA ALA A 173 -22.67 6.90 -13.15
C ALA A 173 -21.68 7.47 -14.20
N GLY A 174 -20.48 6.90 -14.31
CA GLY A 174 -19.48 7.37 -15.27
C GLY A 174 -18.66 8.59 -14.84
N SER A 175 -18.83 9.06 -13.60
CA SER A 175 -18.17 10.25 -13.09
C SER A 175 -17.34 9.97 -11.85
N TYR A 176 -16.21 10.68 -11.72
CA TYR A 176 -15.36 10.64 -10.54
C TYR A 176 -15.61 11.86 -9.64
N ARG A 177 -15.66 11.63 -8.34
CA ARG A 177 -15.64 12.65 -7.31
C ARG A 177 -14.58 12.32 -6.27
N THR A 178 -13.85 13.34 -5.82
CA THR A 178 -12.80 13.18 -4.81
C THR A 178 -13.30 13.62 -3.44
N LEU A 179 -12.76 12.99 -2.41
CA LEU A 179 -12.87 13.37 -1.01
C LEU A 179 -11.47 13.38 -0.41
N SER A 180 -11.25 14.18 0.64
CA SER A 180 -10.01 14.10 1.40
C SER A 180 -10.23 14.43 2.87
N VAL A 181 -9.37 13.85 3.71
CA VAL A 181 -9.26 14.15 5.13
C VAL A 181 -7.80 14.46 5.44
N ALA A 182 -7.52 15.67 5.90
CA ALA A 182 -6.16 16.07 6.28
C ALA A 182 -5.69 15.27 7.51
N ASN A 183 -4.41 14.89 7.54
CA ASN A 183 -3.81 14.26 8.70
C ASN A 183 -3.70 15.30 9.84
N PRO A 184 -4.39 15.11 10.97
CA PRO A 184 -4.39 16.09 12.06
C PRO A 184 -3.05 16.17 12.81
N ILE A 185 -2.15 15.20 12.62
CA ILE A 185 -0.93 15.03 13.43
C ILE A 185 0.21 15.96 12.97
N HIS A 186 0.06 16.70 11.86
CA HIS A 186 1.11 17.58 11.33
C HIS A 186 0.69 19.05 11.17
N ARG A 187 -0.25 19.54 11.99
CA ARG A 187 -0.37 20.99 12.23
C ARG A 187 0.63 21.41 13.31
N GLY A 188 1.89 21.48 12.93
CA GLY A 188 2.98 21.87 13.81
C GLY A 188 4.17 22.42 13.02
N GLU A 189 3.97 23.60 12.43
CA GLU A 189 4.82 24.81 12.51
C GLU A 189 4.09 25.97 11.82
#